data_AF-A0A833TLU9-F1
#
_entry.id   AF-A0A833TLU9-F1
#
_cell.length_a   1.000
_cell.length_b   1.000
_cell.length_c   1.000
_cell.angle_alpha   90.00
_cell.angle_beta   90.00
_cell.angle_gamma   90.00
#
_symmetry.space_group_name_H-M   'P 1'
#
loop_
_entity.id
_entity.type
_entity.pdbx_description
1 polymer ?
#
loop_
_entity_poly.entity_id
_entity_poly.type
_entity_poly.pdbx_seq_one_letter_code
_entity_poly.pdbx_strand_id
1 'polypeptide(L)'
;MRAHFTVLTLIVSVRFLRNNDIDVLDVDDSTVEEERVNLKNLMNADEIAAALKDYDKQKALFSKWLKDEETTNGVVNKLMEFDNRIKNMPILAKFNNARTSVAYNQKLGGWLETKILHEISTALQAFQIKPMKEQFTAWYKNGITPDDFTSALNKIEDVKLRKSYGALESYYKEFVKGEVLRAKKAAASV
;
A
#
# COMPACT_ATOMS: atom_id res chain seq x y z
N MET A 1 -31.73 47.56 -15.12
CA MET A 1 -31.51 46.60 -16.21
C MET A 1 -30.77 45.40 -15.63
N ARG A 2 -31.40 44.20 -15.66
CA ARG A 2 -30.85 42.84 -15.39
C ARG A 2 -30.29 42.59 -13.97
N ALA A 3 -30.38 41.43 -13.33
CA ALA A 3 -31.03 40.11 -13.52
C ALA A 3 -31.02 39.46 -12.10
N HIS A 4 -32.04 38.76 -11.60
CA HIS A 4 -32.49 37.40 -11.92
C HIS A 4 -31.39 36.31 -11.87
N PHE A 5 -31.37 35.53 -10.77
CA PHE A 5 -31.41 34.04 -10.64
C PHE A 5 -30.64 33.57 -9.37
N THR A 6 -31.32 33.04 -8.33
CA THR A 6 -31.67 31.60 -8.09
C THR A 6 -30.48 30.82 -7.50
N VAL A 7 -30.35 30.63 -6.18
CA VAL A 7 -31.02 29.70 -5.23
C VAL A 7 -30.71 28.21 -5.48
N LEU A 8 -30.49 27.51 -4.36
CA LEU A 8 -30.56 26.05 -4.07
C LEU A 8 -29.21 25.31 -4.00
N THR A 9 -28.65 25.12 -2.80
CA THR A 9 -28.82 23.98 -1.83
C THR A 9 -27.96 22.76 -2.19
N LEU A 10 -27.43 21.93 -1.29
CA LEU A 10 -28.04 21.25 -0.12
C LEU A 10 -26.87 20.46 0.57
N ILE A 11 -26.63 20.54 1.89
CA ILE A 11 -27.04 19.59 2.96
C ILE A 11 -25.90 18.81 3.68
N VAL A 12 -25.94 18.90 5.03
CA VAL A 12 -25.63 17.88 6.08
C VAL A 12 -24.15 17.53 6.33
N SER A 13 -23.60 17.47 7.54
CA SER A 13 -24.06 17.69 8.93
C SER A 13 -22.79 17.71 9.82
N VAL A 14 -22.61 18.72 10.69
CA VAL A 14 -22.80 18.69 12.16
C VAL A 14 -21.76 17.90 12.98
N ARG A 15 -21.19 18.63 13.98
CA ARG A 15 -20.40 18.23 15.17
C ARG A 15 -18.95 17.84 14.84
N PHE A 16 -17.92 18.41 15.44
CA PHE A 16 -17.72 18.92 16.80
C PHE A 16 -16.42 19.75 16.69
N LEU A 17 -16.36 21.03 17.05
CA LEU A 17 -15.75 21.48 18.29
C LEU A 17 -15.91 23.00 18.39
N ARG A 18 -16.36 23.46 19.56
CA ARG A 18 -16.48 24.85 19.99
C ARG A 18 -15.46 25.05 21.11
N ASN A 19 -14.93 26.29 21.24
CA ASN A 19 -14.06 26.84 22.30
C ASN A 19 -12.54 26.71 21.99
N ASN A 20 -11.67 27.72 22.10
CA ASN A 20 -11.70 29.04 22.76
C ASN A 20 -10.85 30.07 21.97
N ASP A 21 -11.15 31.35 22.18
CA ASP A 21 -10.38 32.53 21.75
C ASP A 21 -8.87 32.42 21.99
N ILE A 22 -8.06 32.63 20.94
CA ILE A 22 -6.70 33.21 21.05
C ILE A 22 -6.48 34.10 19.82
N ASP A 23 -6.01 35.30 20.13
CA ASP A 23 -5.60 36.45 19.32
C ASP A 23 -5.37 36.28 17.82
N VAL A 24 -5.79 37.33 17.11
CA VAL A 24 -5.30 37.77 15.81
C VAL A 24 -3.77 37.87 15.86
N LEU A 25 -3.09 36.78 15.51
CA LEU A 25 -1.74 36.83 15.01
C LEU A 25 -1.84 36.81 13.49
N ASP A 26 -1.35 37.90 12.92
CA ASP A 26 -0.99 38.04 11.51
C ASP A 26 0.04 36.95 11.19
N VAL A 27 -0.43 35.73 10.91
CA VAL A 27 0.41 34.64 10.45
C VAL A 27 0.69 34.94 9.00
N ASP A 28 1.86 35.53 8.80
CA ASP A 28 2.56 35.60 7.54
C ASP A 28 2.35 34.30 6.74
N ASP A 29 1.64 34.43 5.62
CA ASP A 29 1.30 33.43 4.61
C ASP A 29 2.56 32.76 4.00
N SER A 30 3.76 33.21 4.38
CA SER A 30 5.05 32.64 3.96
C SER A 30 5.39 31.28 4.60
N THR A 31 4.73 30.87 5.70
CA THR A 31 5.08 29.63 6.41
C THR A 31 4.33 28.38 5.95
N VAL A 32 3.28 28.52 5.15
CA VAL A 32 2.52 27.39 4.58
C VAL A 32 3.17 26.87 3.27
N GLU A 33 4.15 27.58 2.72
CA GLU A 33 4.86 27.15 1.51
C GLU A 33 5.92 26.06 1.77
N GLU A 34 6.42 25.90 2.99
CA GLU A 34 7.57 25.01 3.27
C GLU A 34 7.23 23.51 3.35
N GLU A 35 5.95 23.13 3.39
CA GLU A 35 5.52 21.72 3.32
C GLU A 35 4.83 21.33 2.00
N ARG A 36 4.82 22.21 0.99
CA ARG A 36 4.59 21.73 -0.38
C ARG A 36 5.78 20.86 -0.74
N VAL A 37 5.56 19.53 -0.77
CA VAL A 37 6.51 18.52 -1.27
C VAL A 37 7.32 19.14 -2.38
N ASN A 38 8.60 19.43 -2.13
CA ASN A 38 9.45 20.12 -3.10
C ASN A 38 9.78 19.12 -4.22
N LEU A 39 8.80 18.90 -5.11
CA LEU A 39 8.83 17.94 -6.21
C LEU A 39 10.03 18.18 -7.13
N LYS A 40 10.58 19.40 -7.17
CA LYS A 40 11.83 19.70 -7.87
C LYS A 40 13.01 18.90 -7.32
N ASN A 41 13.10 18.72 -5.99
CA ASN A 41 14.16 17.93 -5.37
C ASN A 41 13.99 16.42 -5.64
N LEU A 42 12.76 15.97 -5.93
CA LEU A 42 12.47 14.56 -6.24
C LEU A 42 12.72 14.21 -7.71
N MET A 43 12.92 15.19 -8.59
CA MET A 43 13.05 15.00 -10.04
C MET A 43 14.46 15.34 -10.55
N ASN A 44 15.48 15.03 -9.74
CA ASN A 44 16.87 15.25 -10.10
C ASN A 44 17.27 14.34 -11.28
N ALA A 45 17.76 14.94 -12.37
CA ALA A 45 18.10 14.24 -13.60
C ALA A 45 19.25 13.22 -13.41
N ASP A 46 20.24 13.55 -12.59
CA ASP A 46 21.37 12.68 -12.30
C ASP A 46 20.95 11.48 -11.44
N GLU A 47 20.09 11.70 -10.43
CA GLU A 47 19.53 10.60 -9.64
C GLU A 47 18.69 9.66 -10.51
N ILE A 48 17.86 10.19 -11.41
CA ILE A 48 17.07 9.39 -12.37
C ILE A 48 17.99 8.61 -13.31
N ALA A 49 19.00 9.26 -13.90
CA ALA A 49 19.95 8.61 -14.79
C ALA A 49 20.74 7.49 -14.08
N ALA A 50 21.08 7.69 -12.81
CA ALA A 50 21.74 6.69 -11.98
C ALA A 50 20.80 5.52 -11.63
N ALA A 51 19.55 5.80 -11.23
CA ALA A 51 18.52 4.81 -10.95
C ALA A 51 18.13 3.94 -12.17
N LEU A 52 18.32 4.45 -13.39
CA LEU A 52 18.14 3.67 -14.61
C LEU A 52 19.23 2.61 -14.81
N LYS A 53 20.44 2.85 -14.29
CA LYS A 53 21.63 2.01 -14.50
C LYS A 53 21.94 1.09 -13.33
N ASP A 54 21.51 1.45 -12.12
CA ASP A 54 21.90 0.80 -10.88
C ASP A 54 20.67 0.48 -10.00
N TYR A 55 20.60 -0.76 -9.52
CA TYR A 55 19.46 -1.25 -8.74
C TYR A 55 19.37 -0.63 -7.34
N ASP A 56 20.50 -0.44 -6.64
CA ASP A 56 20.50 0.12 -5.29
C ASP A 56 20.13 1.60 -5.33
N LYS A 57 20.60 2.32 -6.35
CA LYS A 57 20.20 3.73 -6.59
C LYS A 57 18.73 3.84 -6.98
N GLN A 58 18.22 2.88 -7.76
CA GLN A 58 16.80 2.82 -8.09
C GLN A 58 15.95 2.64 -6.84
N LYS A 59 16.32 1.70 -5.99
CA LYS A 59 15.62 1.44 -4.73
C LYS A 59 15.61 2.69 -3.85
N ALA A 60 16.76 3.35 -3.70
CA ALA A 60 16.86 4.59 -2.92
C ALA A 60 15.96 5.72 -3.47
N LEU A 61 15.95 5.92 -4.79
CA LEU A 61 15.09 6.93 -5.43
C LEU A 61 13.60 6.59 -5.26
N PHE A 62 13.22 5.34 -5.50
CA PHE A 62 11.82 4.92 -5.41
C PHE A 62 11.31 4.93 -3.97
N SER A 63 12.14 4.65 -2.96
CA SER A 63 11.76 4.84 -1.56
C SER A 63 11.40 6.30 -1.24
N LYS A 64 12.08 7.29 -1.84
CA LYS A 64 11.69 8.70 -1.70
C LYS A 64 10.34 8.97 -2.40
N TRP A 65 10.14 8.41 -3.60
CA TRP A 65 8.93 8.64 -4.39
C TRP A 65 7.68 7.93 -3.86
N LEU A 66 7.85 6.83 -3.12
CA LEU A 66 6.78 6.03 -2.52
C LEU A 66 6.51 6.41 -1.06
N LYS A 67 7.02 7.54 -0.58
CA LYS A 67 6.89 7.98 0.82
C LYS A 67 5.43 8.05 1.28
N ASP A 68 4.57 8.61 0.43
CA ASP A 68 3.13 8.75 0.65
C ASP A 68 2.38 8.89 -0.69
N GLU A 69 1.05 8.82 -0.63
CA GLU A 69 0.19 8.85 -1.82
C GLU A 69 0.28 10.19 -2.57
N GLU A 70 0.38 11.31 -1.84
CA GLU A 70 0.51 12.65 -2.43
C GLU A 70 1.82 12.79 -3.21
N THR A 71 2.93 12.40 -2.60
CA THR A 71 4.26 12.38 -3.22
C THR A 71 4.28 11.47 -4.44
N THR A 72 3.70 10.26 -4.31
CA THR A 72 3.64 9.29 -5.41
C THR A 72 2.88 9.87 -6.60
N ASN A 73 1.72 10.47 -6.35
CA ASN A 73 0.89 11.06 -7.40
C ASN A 73 1.57 12.28 -8.04
N GLY A 74 2.23 13.13 -7.24
CA GLY A 74 3.02 14.26 -7.74
C GLY A 74 4.14 13.83 -8.68
N VAL A 75 4.90 12.79 -8.30
CA VAL A 75 5.97 12.21 -9.13
C VAL A 75 5.41 11.64 -10.43
N VAL A 76 4.32 10.87 -10.37
CA VAL A 76 3.69 10.29 -11.56
C VAL A 76 3.23 11.40 -12.52
N ASN A 77 2.54 12.42 -12.01
CA ASN A 77 2.07 13.54 -12.82
C ASN A 77 3.24 14.26 -13.50
N LYS A 78 4.33 14.50 -12.77
CA LYS A 78 5.52 15.15 -13.32
C LYS A 78 6.22 14.31 -14.38
N LEU A 79 6.32 13.00 -14.18
CA LEU A 79 6.89 12.09 -15.17
C LEU A 79 6.04 11.97 -16.45
N MET A 80 4.71 12.13 -16.32
CA MET A 80 3.76 12.08 -17.43
C MET A 80 3.55 13.42 -18.15
N GLU A 81 4.17 14.51 -17.70
CA GLU A 81 4.12 15.80 -18.40
C GLU A 81 4.51 15.64 -19.88
N PHE A 82 3.66 16.19 -20.75
CA PHE A 82 3.62 15.91 -22.18
C PHE A 82 4.99 16.05 -22.86
N ASP A 83 5.72 17.13 -22.54
CA ASP A 83 7.00 17.47 -23.18
C ASP A 83 8.15 16.52 -22.79
N ASN A 84 8.00 15.73 -21.73
CA ASN A 84 9.03 14.83 -21.22
C ASN A 84 8.59 13.36 -21.13
N ARG A 85 7.33 13.04 -21.46
CA ARG A 85 6.78 11.68 -21.32
C ARG A 85 7.61 10.61 -22.03
N ILE A 86 8.07 10.86 -23.26
CA ILE A 86 8.89 9.89 -24.01
C ILE A 86 10.25 9.68 -23.34
N LYS A 87 10.90 10.75 -22.87
CA LYS A 87 12.18 10.68 -22.17
C LYS A 87 12.05 9.95 -20.82
N ASN A 88 10.91 10.12 -20.16
CA ASN A 88 10.62 9.56 -18.85
C ASN A 88 10.07 8.12 -18.91
N MET A 89 9.68 7.62 -20.08
CA MET A 89 9.11 6.26 -20.23
C MET A 89 9.93 5.15 -19.54
N PRO A 90 11.28 5.10 -19.66
CA PRO A 90 12.07 4.06 -19.01
C PRO A 90 11.97 4.08 -17.47
N ILE A 91 12.03 5.27 -16.86
CA ILE A 91 11.93 5.39 -15.40
C ILE A 91 10.48 5.23 -14.93
N LEU A 92 9.50 5.71 -15.72
CA LEU A 92 8.08 5.52 -15.46
C LEU A 92 7.69 4.04 -15.47
N ALA A 93 8.21 3.24 -16.41
CA ALA A 93 7.97 1.81 -16.46
C ALA A 93 8.55 1.09 -15.22
N LYS A 94 9.79 1.39 -14.84
CA LYS A 94 10.42 0.84 -13.62
C LYS A 94 9.69 1.29 -12.36
N PHE A 95 9.28 2.55 -12.29
CA PHE A 95 8.56 3.09 -11.15
C PHE A 95 7.16 2.51 -11.04
N ASN A 96 6.43 2.32 -12.14
CA ASN A 96 5.15 1.63 -12.13
C ASN A 96 5.30 0.16 -11.72
N ASN A 97 6.36 -0.53 -12.16
CA ASN A 97 6.66 -1.88 -11.67
C ASN A 97 6.98 -1.88 -10.16
N ALA A 98 7.70 -0.87 -9.66
CA ALA A 98 7.99 -0.73 -8.23
C ALA A 98 6.71 -0.41 -7.43
N ARG A 99 5.83 0.46 -7.94
CA ARG A 99 4.50 0.73 -7.38
C ARG A 99 3.66 -0.54 -7.34
N THR A 100 3.64 -1.31 -8.41
CA THR A 100 2.97 -2.61 -8.44
C THR A 100 3.63 -3.60 -7.48
N SER A 101 4.95 -3.57 -7.33
CA SER A 101 5.63 -4.48 -6.39
C SER A 101 5.42 -4.07 -4.93
N VAL A 102 5.40 -2.78 -4.61
CA VAL A 102 5.13 -2.30 -3.25
C VAL A 102 3.65 -2.44 -2.90
N ALA A 103 2.75 -2.13 -3.84
CA ALA A 103 1.31 -2.25 -3.62
C ALA A 103 0.79 -3.70 -3.71
N TYR A 104 1.40 -4.54 -4.57
CA TYR A 104 0.84 -5.85 -4.91
C TYR A 104 1.83 -7.02 -4.93
N ASN A 105 3.17 -6.86 -4.95
CA ASN A 105 4.13 -8.00 -5.00
C ASN A 105 5.28 -7.89 -3.98
N GLN A 106 5.03 -7.36 -2.79
CA GLN A 106 6.07 -7.18 -1.78
C GLN A 106 6.45 -8.57 -1.27
N LYS A 107 7.73 -8.93 -1.40
CA LYS A 107 8.26 -10.19 -0.85
C LYS A 107 8.31 -10.10 0.67
N LEU A 108 7.48 -10.90 1.34
CA LEU A 108 7.42 -11.02 2.81
C LEU A 108 8.31 -12.16 3.33
N GLY A 109 8.69 -13.08 2.44
CA GLY A 109 9.65 -14.15 2.68
C GLY A 109 9.92 -14.93 1.39
N GLY A 110 10.80 -15.93 1.43
CA GLY A 110 11.03 -16.81 0.27
C GLY A 110 9.80 -17.61 -0.19
N TRP A 111 8.74 -17.61 0.62
CA TRP A 111 7.51 -18.38 0.42
C TRP A 111 6.23 -17.53 0.35
N LEU A 112 6.32 -16.21 0.56
CA LEU A 112 5.16 -15.32 0.63
C LEU A 112 5.42 -13.96 -0.04
N GLU A 113 4.48 -13.57 -0.91
CA GLU A 113 4.39 -12.25 -1.51
C GLU A 113 3.00 -11.65 -1.23
N THR A 114 2.87 -10.33 -1.13
CA THR A 114 1.56 -9.68 -0.93
C THR A 114 0.57 -9.98 -2.05
N LYS A 115 1.06 -10.35 -3.24
CA LYS A 115 0.24 -10.77 -4.38
C LYS A 115 -0.65 -11.95 -4.04
N ILE A 116 -0.03 -12.96 -3.42
CA ILE A 116 -0.72 -14.20 -3.03
C ILE A 116 -1.81 -13.87 -2.01
N LEU A 117 -1.52 -12.98 -1.05
CA LEU A 117 -2.50 -12.53 -0.06
C LEU A 117 -3.65 -11.75 -0.71
N HIS A 118 -3.36 -10.90 -1.68
CA HIS A 118 -4.36 -10.15 -2.42
C HIS A 118 -5.24 -11.06 -3.26
N GLU A 119 -4.66 -12.00 -4.02
CA GLU A 119 -5.39 -12.98 -4.83
C GLU A 119 -6.32 -13.85 -3.99
N ILE A 120 -5.84 -14.33 -2.84
CA ILE A 120 -6.67 -15.10 -1.89
C ILE A 120 -7.81 -14.22 -1.34
N SER A 121 -7.52 -12.99 -0.93
CA SER A 121 -8.54 -12.07 -0.41
C SER A 121 -9.63 -11.79 -1.44
N THR A 122 -9.24 -11.53 -2.69
CA THR A 122 -10.16 -11.28 -3.82
C THR A 122 -10.99 -12.53 -4.13
N ALA A 123 -10.38 -13.71 -4.14
CA ALA A 123 -11.11 -14.97 -4.32
C ALA A 123 -12.15 -15.19 -3.21
N LEU A 124 -11.78 -14.91 -1.95
CA LEU A 124 -12.71 -15.02 -0.81
C LEU A 124 -13.87 -14.03 -0.90
N GLN A 125 -13.63 -12.80 -1.36
CA GLN A 125 -14.70 -11.83 -1.64
C GLN A 125 -15.68 -12.33 -2.72
N ALA A 126 -15.18 -13.13 -3.68
CA ALA A 126 -15.98 -13.83 -4.67
C ALA A 126 -16.53 -15.19 -4.17
N PHE A 127 -16.47 -15.47 -2.87
CA PHE A 127 -16.87 -16.74 -2.24
C PHE A 127 -16.11 -17.99 -2.73
N GLN A 128 -14.94 -17.79 -3.35
CA GLN A 128 -14.08 -18.85 -3.84
C GLN A 128 -13.04 -19.24 -2.78
N ILE A 129 -13.30 -20.33 -2.07
CA ILE A 129 -12.43 -20.80 -0.97
C ILE A 129 -11.26 -21.67 -1.43
N LYS A 130 -11.28 -22.16 -2.67
CA LYS A 130 -10.30 -23.13 -3.17
C LYS A 130 -8.86 -22.59 -3.15
N PRO A 131 -8.57 -21.37 -3.66
CA PRO A 131 -7.20 -20.84 -3.65
C PRO A 131 -6.61 -20.73 -2.23
N MET A 132 -7.43 -20.29 -1.27
CA MET A 132 -7.02 -20.23 0.15
C MET A 132 -6.63 -21.61 0.67
N LYS A 133 -7.48 -22.63 0.47
CA LYS A 133 -7.24 -23.98 0.99
C LYS A 133 -5.99 -24.61 0.38
N GLU A 134 -5.80 -24.47 -0.92
CA GLU A 134 -4.63 -25.01 -1.63
C GLU A 134 -3.35 -24.35 -1.11
N GLN A 135 -3.34 -23.03 -1.00
CA GLN A 135 -2.18 -22.29 -0.52
C GLN A 135 -1.86 -22.60 0.95
N PHE A 136 -2.88 -22.63 1.82
CA PHE A 136 -2.70 -22.95 3.24
C PHE A 136 -2.17 -24.38 3.43
N THR A 137 -2.66 -25.33 2.63
CA THR A 137 -2.16 -26.71 2.65
C THR A 137 -0.70 -26.76 2.22
N ALA A 138 -0.32 -26.02 1.19
CA ALA A 138 1.07 -25.94 0.72
C ALA A 138 2.00 -25.35 1.81
N TRP A 139 1.58 -24.26 2.46
CA TRP A 139 2.35 -23.66 3.55
C TRP A 139 2.50 -24.62 4.74
N TYR A 140 1.41 -25.24 5.19
CA TYR A 140 1.45 -26.19 6.29
C TYR A 140 2.34 -27.40 6.01
N LYS A 141 2.27 -27.98 4.80
CA LYS A 141 3.14 -29.10 4.39
C LYS A 141 4.63 -28.72 4.34
N ASN A 142 4.93 -27.45 4.06
CA ASN A 142 6.29 -26.93 4.09
C ASN A 142 6.73 -26.46 5.50
N GLY A 143 5.95 -26.75 6.54
CA GLY A 143 6.29 -26.44 7.92
C GLY A 143 6.12 -24.97 8.31
N ILE A 144 5.44 -24.16 7.51
CA ILE A 144 5.19 -22.75 7.82
C ILE A 144 4.20 -22.66 9.00
N THR A 145 4.63 -22.07 10.11
CA THR A 145 3.80 -21.93 11.31
C THR A 145 2.94 -20.66 11.26
N PRO A 146 1.90 -20.55 12.10
CA PRO A 146 1.18 -19.28 12.25
C PRO A 146 2.08 -18.12 12.67
N ASP A 147 3.11 -18.35 13.48
CA ASP A 147 4.05 -17.32 13.90
C ASP A 147 4.95 -16.85 12.76
N ASP A 148 5.36 -17.76 11.85
CA ASP A 148 6.07 -17.40 10.62
C ASP A 148 5.19 -16.51 9.73
N PHE A 149 3.90 -16.83 9.64
CA PHE A 149 2.94 -16.05 8.86
C PHE A 149 2.74 -14.65 9.45
N THR A 150 2.51 -14.55 10.76
CA THR A 150 2.43 -13.26 11.48
C THR A 150 3.71 -12.44 11.31
N SER A 151 4.87 -13.08 11.44
CA SER A 151 6.18 -12.43 11.26
C SER A 151 6.38 -11.92 9.83
N ALA A 152 5.89 -12.64 8.83
CA ALA A 152 5.92 -12.20 7.44
C ALA A 152 5.02 -10.97 7.21
N LEU A 153 3.80 -10.96 7.75
CA LEU A 153 2.90 -9.80 7.66
C LEU A 153 3.46 -8.56 8.35
N ASN A 154 4.20 -8.73 9.45
CA ASN A 154 4.82 -7.61 10.17
C ASN A 154 5.89 -6.86 9.37
N LYS A 155 6.36 -7.41 8.24
CA LYS A 155 7.27 -6.72 7.30
C LYS A 155 6.57 -5.73 6.37
N ILE A 156 5.23 -5.70 6.36
CA ILE A 156 4.46 -4.69 5.64
C ILE A 156 4.46 -3.40 6.49
N GLU A 157 5.15 -2.37 6.01
CA GLU A 157 5.26 -1.07 6.70
C GLU A 157 3.92 -0.32 6.71
N ASP A 158 3.14 -0.40 5.62
CA ASP A 158 1.79 0.16 5.56
C ASP A 158 0.87 -0.59 6.52
N VAL A 159 0.54 0.09 7.63
CA VAL A 159 -0.31 -0.44 8.69
C VAL A 159 -1.72 -0.78 8.19
N LYS A 160 -2.27 0.01 7.27
CA LYS A 160 -3.62 -0.20 6.70
C LYS A 160 -3.62 -1.44 5.81
N LEU A 161 -2.64 -1.57 4.92
CA LEU A 161 -2.45 -2.75 4.09
C LEU A 161 -2.22 -4.00 4.93
N ARG A 162 -1.33 -3.95 5.92
CA ARG A 162 -1.08 -5.06 6.85
C ARG A 162 -2.36 -5.52 7.54
N LYS A 163 -3.15 -4.58 8.07
CA LYS A 163 -4.44 -4.87 8.73
C LYS A 163 -5.46 -5.49 7.77
N SER A 164 -5.43 -5.14 6.49
CA SER A 164 -6.34 -5.74 5.49
C SER A 164 -6.18 -7.26 5.36
N TYR A 165 -5.00 -7.80 5.70
CA TYR A 165 -4.73 -9.25 5.69
C TYR A 165 -4.99 -9.95 7.04
N GLY A 166 -5.48 -9.23 8.07
CA GLY A 166 -5.71 -9.82 9.40
C GLY A 166 -6.74 -10.97 9.41
N ALA A 167 -7.72 -10.94 8.50
CA ALA A 167 -8.65 -12.05 8.33
C ALA A 167 -7.94 -13.32 7.84
N LEU A 168 -7.00 -13.18 6.88
CA LEU A 168 -6.20 -14.32 6.38
C LEU A 168 -5.31 -14.92 7.46
N GLU A 169 -4.69 -14.08 8.29
CA GLU A 169 -3.90 -14.53 9.43
C GLU A 169 -4.75 -15.39 10.38
N SER A 170 -5.96 -14.92 10.70
CA SER A 170 -6.89 -15.65 11.56
C SER A 170 -7.31 -16.98 10.93
N TYR A 171 -7.62 -16.99 9.63
CA TYR A 171 -7.98 -18.22 8.92
C TYR A 171 -6.83 -19.23 8.86
N TYR A 172 -5.59 -18.77 8.70
CA TYR A 172 -4.44 -19.66 8.70
C TYR A 172 -4.20 -20.31 10.08
N LYS A 173 -4.35 -19.54 11.17
CA LYS A 173 -4.31 -20.06 12.55
C LYS A 173 -5.33 -21.17 12.76
N GLU A 174 -6.57 -20.96 12.35
CA GLU A 174 -7.63 -21.98 12.49
C GLU A 174 -7.40 -23.20 11.59
N PHE A 175 -6.90 -23.00 10.37
CA PHE A 175 -6.53 -24.10 9.48
C PHE A 175 -5.48 -25.02 10.13
N VAL A 176 -4.39 -24.46 10.66
CA VAL A 176 -3.32 -25.23 11.31
C VAL A 176 -3.85 -25.97 12.54
N LYS A 177 -4.65 -25.31 13.40
CA LYS A 177 -5.31 -25.98 14.55
C LYS A 177 -6.14 -27.19 14.09
N GLY A 178 -6.90 -27.03 13.01
CA GLY A 178 -7.72 -28.09 12.43
C GLY A 178 -6.91 -29.27 11.86
N GLU A 179 -5.76 -29.01 11.25
CA GLU A 179 -4.84 -30.06 10.79
C GLU A 179 -4.20 -30.82 11.97
N VAL A 180 -3.73 -30.11 12.99
CA VAL A 180 -3.16 -30.71 14.21
C VAL A 180 -4.17 -31.61 14.91
N LEU A 181 -5.42 -31.15 15.05
CA LEU A 181 -6.49 -31.96 15.65
C LEU A 181 -6.77 -33.24 14.84
N ARG A 182 -6.80 -33.13 13.50
CA ARG A 182 -7.01 -34.29 12.62
C ARG A 182 -5.88 -35.31 12.75
N ALA A 183 -4.63 -34.86 12.78
CA ALA A 183 -3.47 -35.73 12.98
C ALA A 183 -3.53 -36.46 14.33
N LYS A 184 -3.88 -35.76 15.42
CA LYS A 184 -4.05 -36.37 16.75
C LYS A 184 -5.14 -37.45 16.76
N LYS A 185 -6.29 -37.18 16.14
CA LYS A 185 -7.39 -38.16 16.05
C LYS A 185 -7.00 -39.38 15.23
N ALA A 186 -6.30 -39.19 14.11
CA ALA A 186 -5.80 -40.29 13.29
C ALA A 186 -4.84 -41.18 14.07
N ALA A 187 -3.88 -40.59 14.81
CA ALA A 187 -2.94 -41.33 15.63
C ALA A 187 -3.58 -42.07 16.81
N ALA A 188 -4.70 -41.56 17.35
CA ALA A 188 -5.44 -42.23 18.43
C ALA A 188 -6.40 -43.34 17.94
N SER A 189 -6.58 -43.47 16.62
CA SER A 189 -7.45 -44.48 15.99
C SER A 189 -6.65 -45.64 15.38
N VAL A 190 -5.33 -45.66 15.56
CA VAL A 190 -4.36 -46.70 15.17
C VAL A 190 -3.90 -47.42 16.43
#